data_AF-A0A7C6U6C7-F1
#
_entry.id   AF-A0A7C6U6C7-F1
#
_cell.length_a   1.000
_cell.length_b   1.000
_cell.length_c   1.000
_cell.angle_alpha   90.00
_cell.angle_beta   90.00
_cell.angle_gamma   90.00
#
_symmetry.space_group_name_H-M   'P 1'
#
loop_
_entity.id
_entity.type
_entity.pdbx_description
1 polymer ?
#
loop_
_entity_poly.entity_id
_entity_poly.type
_entity_poly.pdbx_seq_one_letter_code
_entity_poly.pdbx_strand_id
1 'polypeptide(L)'
;YPINISSPAQIAILLYDVLGIEPPDKSKPRGTGEEILQKIDHPMAEIILEYRGITKLLSTYIEKMPTITNPKTYRIHTSFNQMGADTGRFSSSDPNMQNIPSHNDEIRKMFRASEGHVLLSSDYSAQEPRLTAHMSGDEKMIAAYKAGKDLYVEIASIAYNLPYDECKEFREDGTRNPDGKERRNAAKAIVLGVCYGKGVPAIAEDLGVPRKKAQEIYDKVMVSFPGLKQFMEDSENMARDYGFVTTVWGRKRRLPNMQLEPYEFTYIGGVPKDFDPLFDDEDEFDDGPLEVDEATKQRYINVLNRTYSRKEKEVIKAKAKNEGILIKDNGGYIAEATRQCVNSRIQGSAADQTKLAMILIGNDKKLKELGFRLLLTVHDELIGECPKKNAKEVAERFAHLMVEAAKDLSVPSKCDVEVTECWYGEPLQLDE
;
A
#
# COMPACT_ATOMS: atom_id res chain seq x y z
N TYR A 1 4.81 -33.25 -25.56
CA TYR A 1 4.99 -33.73 -24.17
C TYR A 1 3.85 -33.16 -23.34
N PRO A 2 3.17 -33.95 -22.49
CA PRO A 2 2.20 -33.39 -21.54
C PRO A 2 2.95 -32.49 -20.56
N ILE A 3 2.53 -31.23 -20.48
CA ILE A 3 3.12 -30.22 -19.60
C ILE A 3 2.12 -29.94 -18.49
N ASN A 4 2.56 -30.05 -17.24
CA ASN A 4 1.81 -29.62 -16.08
C ASN A 4 1.97 -28.10 -15.90
N ILE A 5 0.92 -27.34 -16.21
CA ILE A 5 0.90 -25.87 -16.17
C ILE A 5 1.07 -25.33 -14.75
N SER A 6 0.70 -26.13 -13.73
CA SER A 6 0.90 -25.80 -12.33
C SER A 6 2.36 -25.95 -11.87
N SER A 7 3.22 -26.63 -12.64
CA SER A 7 4.64 -26.83 -12.29
C SER A 7 5.51 -25.70 -12.83
N PRO A 8 6.11 -24.86 -11.96
CA PRO A 8 7.01 -23.78 -12.39
C PRO A 8 8.20 -24.29 -13.21
N ALA A 9 8.73 -25.46 -12.84
CA ALA A 9 9.89 -26.05 -13.52
C ALA A 9 9.55 -26.46 -14.96
N GLN A 10 8.39 -27.08 -15.19
CA GLN A 10 7.99 -27.50 -16.54
C GLN A 10 7.64 -26.31 -17.42
N ILE A 11 7.02 -25.28 -16.86
CA ILE A 11 6.77 -24.02 -17.57
C ILE A 11 8.09 -23.31 -17.92
N ALA A 12 9.06 -23.29 -17.01
CA ALA A 12 10.37 -22.70 -17.28
C ALA A 12 11.10 -23.44 -18.41
N ILE A 13 11.02 -24.77 -18.47
CA ILE A 13 11.57 -25.56 -19.57
C ILE A 13 10.86 -25.21 -20.88
N LEU A 14 9.53 -25.15 -20.86
CA LEU A 14 8.73 -24.79 -22.05
C LEU A 14 9.12 -23.41 -22.60
N LEU A 15 9.12 -22.38 -21.74
CA LEU A 15 9.35 -21.01 -22.16
C LEU A 15 10.81 -20.78 -22.59
N TYR A 16 11.77 -21.24 -21.79
CA TYR A 16 13.17 -20.86 -21.98
C TYR A 16 13.98 -21.87 -22.81
N ASP A 17 13.70 -23.17 -22.68
CA ASP A 17 14.48 -24.21 -23.38
C ASP A 17 13.83 -24.65 -24.71
N VAL A 18 12.50 -24.78 -24.72
CA VAL A 18 11.77 -25.27 -25.91
C VAL A 18 11.41 -24.12 -26.85
N LEU A 19 10.84 -23.04 -26.32
CA LEU A 19 10.45 -21.87 -27.11
C LEU A 19 11.60 -20.86 -27.27
N GLY A 20 12.69 -20.99 -26.51
CA GLY A 20 13.87 -20.14 -26.64
C GLY A 20 13.64 -18.67 -26.27
N ILE A 21 12.65 -18.38 -25.44
CA ILE A 21 12.33 -17.01 -25.00
C ILE A 21 13.47 -16.50 -24.11
N GLU A 22 13.91 -15.26 -24.29
CA GLU A 22 14.87 -14.66 -23.37
C GLU A 22 14.19 -14.25 -22.05
N PRO A 23 14.76 -14.58 -20.87
CA PRO A 23 14.17 -14.19 -19.60
C PRO A 23 14.25 -12.67 -19.40
N PRO A 24 13.13 -11.99 -19.09
CA PRO A 24 13.10 -10.54 -18.96
C PRO A 24 13.82 -10.05 -17.68
N ASP A 25 13.96 -10.92 -16.67
CA ASP A 25 14.70 -10.65 -15.44
C ASP A 25 15.97 -11.51 -15.35
N LYS A 26 17.13 -10.87 -15.49
CA LYS A 26 18.46 -11.52 -15.41
C LYS A 26 18.78 -12.08 -14.02
N SER A 27 18.13 -11.59 -12.96
CA SER A 27 18.32 -12.09 -11.59
C SER A 27 17.55 -13.39 -11.34
N LYS A 28 16.47 -13.63 -12.10
CA LYS A 28 15.62 -14.82 -12.02
C LYS A 28 15.44 -15.44 -13.42
N PRO A 29 16.50 -16.03 -13.99
CA PRO A 29 16.50 -16.50 -15.39
C PRO A 29 15.52 -17.65 -15.68
N ARG A 30 14.96 -18.28 -14.66
CA ARG A 30 13.97 -19.37 -14.75
C ARG A 30 12.64 -19.01 -14.08
N GLY A 31 12.40 -17.74 -13.79
CA GLY A 31 11.24 -17.32 -13.03
C GLY A 31 9.94 -17.39 -13.85
N THR A 32 8.92 -18.06 -13.34
CA THR A 32 7.59 -18.14 -14.00
C THR A 32 6.52 -17.44 -13.17
N GLY A 33 6.89 -16.39 -12.43
CA GLY A 33 5.94 -15.60 -11.65
C GLY A 33 5.04 -14.74 -12.53
N GLU A 34 3.90 -14.28 -12.00
CA GLU A 34 2.96 -13.43 -12.74
C GLU A 34 3.63 -12.17 -13.31
N GLU A 35 4.42 -11.46 -12.49
CA GLU A 35 5.19 -10.28 -12.90
C GLU A 35 6.21 -10.55 -14.02
N ILE A 36 6.73 -11.77 -14.11
CA ILE A 36 7.71 -12.15 -15.14
C ILE A 36 6.97 -12.52 -16.43
N LEU A 37 5.90 -13.31 -16.32
CA LEU A 37 5.08 -13.72 -17.45
C LEU A 37 4.42 -12.53 -18.14
N GLN A 38 3.98 -11.51 -17.39
CA GLN A 38 3.42 -10.26 -17.97
C GLN A 38 4.43 -9.48 -18.81
N LYS A 39 5.73 -9.66 -18.58
CA LYS A 39 6.81 -8.99 -19.35
C LYS A 39 7.24 -9.80 -20.58
N ILE A 40 6.74 -11.02 -20.74
CA ILE A 40 7.05 -11.87 -21.88
C ILE A 40 6.00 -11.62 -22.95
N ASP A 41 6.43 -11.01 -24.06
CA ASP A 41 5.61 -10.81 -25.25
C ASP A 41 5.50 -12.11 -26.06
N HIS A 42 4.69 -13.05 -25.55
CA HIS A 42 4.41 -14.32 -26.24
C HIS A 42 3.02 -14.86 -25.86
N PRO A 43 2.21 -15.33 -26.83
CA PRO A 43 0.88 -15.89 -26.57
C PRO A 43 0.82 -17.02 -25.51
N MET A 44 1.91 -17.78 -25.34
CA MET A 44 1.97 -18.85 -24.35
C MET A 44 2.01 -18.29 -22.92
N ALA A 45 2.66 -17.15 -22.70
CA ALA A 45 2.69 -16.51 -21.39
C ALA A 45 1.29 -16.01 -21.01
N GLU A 46 0.56 -15.42 -21.96
CA GLU A 46 -0.84 -14.97 -21.77
C GLU A 46 -1.76 -16.14 -21.41
N ILE A 47 -1.70 -17.25 -22.16
CA ILE A 47 -2.52 -18.45 -21.90
C ILE A 47 -2.19 -19.05 -20.53
N ILE A 48 -0.92 -19.09 -20.14
CA ILE A 48 -0.51 -19.60 -18.83
C ILE A 48 -1.07 -18.72 -17.70
N LEU A 49 -1.02 -17.40 -17.86
CA LEU A 49 -1.58 -16.44 -16.92
C LEU A 49 -3.09 -16.63 -16.79
N GLU A 50 -3.80 -16.72 -17.91
CA GLU A 50 -5.25 -16.96 -17.96
C GLU A 50 -5.62 -18.27 -17.27
N TYR A 51 -4.94 -19.38 -17.63
CA TYR A 51 -5.19 -20.69 -17.01
C TYR A 51 -4.98 -20.67 -15.50
N ARG A 52 -3.90 -20.04 -15.03
CA ARG A 52 -3.61 -19.92 -13.59
C ARG A 52 -4.64 -19.05 -12.88
N GLY A 53 -5.08 -17.97 -13.52
CA GLY A 53 -6.18 -17.13 -13.04
C GLY A 53 -7.45 -17.95 -12.84
N ILE A 54 -7.93 -18.61 -13.90
CA ILE A 54 -9.16 -19.43 -13.86
C ILE A 54 -9.03 -20.57 -12.84
N THR A 55 -7.91 -21.29 -12.81
CA THR A 55 -7.69 -22.40 -11.88
C THR A 55 -7.73 -21.92 -10.42
N LYS A 56 -7.13 -20.76 -10.14
CA LYS A 56 -7.20 -20.14 -8.81
C LYS A 56 -8.63 -19.78 -8.44
N LEU A 57 -9.39 -19.18 -9.36
CA LEU A 57 -10.78 -18.81 -9.13
C LEU A 57 -11.67 -20.03 -8.84
N LEU A 58 -11.51 -21.09 -9.63
CA LEU A 58 -12.24 -22.34 -9.49
C LEU A 58 -11.94 -23.01 -8.14
N SER A 59 -10.68 -23.33 -7.89
CA SER A 59 -10.26 -24.07 -6.69
C SER A 59 -10.44 -23.30 -5.38
N THR A 60 -10.20 -21.98 -5.39
CA THR A 60 -10.22 -21.16 -4.17
C THR A 60 -11.62 -20.68 -3.83
N TYR A 61 -12.44 -20.35 -4.83
CA TYR A 61 -13.75 -19.74 -4.62
C TYR A 61 -14.89 -20.69 -4.97
N ILE A 62 -14.98 -21.15 -6.22
CA ILE A 62 -16.15 -21.90 -6.70
C ILE A 62 -16.30 -23.26 -6.01
N GLU A 63 -15.20 -24.02 -5.89
CA GLU A 63 -15.24 -25.36 -5.28
C GLU A 63 -15.25 -25.29 -3.74
N LYS A 64 -14.46 -24.38 -3.15
CA LYS A 64 -14.27 -24.33 -1.70
C LYS A 64 -15.39 -23.59 -0.96
N MET A 65 -15.91 -22.47 -1.48
CA MET A 65 -16.90 -21.64 -0.77
C MET A 65 -18.19 -22.40 -0.41
N PRO A 66 -18.77 -23.25 -1.29
CA PRO A 66 -19.94 -24.06 -0.92
C PRO A 66 -19.65 -25.02 0.23
N THR A 67 -18.45 -25.61 0.29
CA THR A 67 -18.09 -26.60 1.31
C THR A 67 -17.94 -26.02 2.73
N ILE A 68 -17.65 -24.72 2.83
CA ILE A 68 -17.49 -24.02 4.11
C ILE A 68 -18.77 -23.30 4.56
N THR A 69 -19.86 -23.43 3.80
CA THR A 69 -21.14 -22.82 4.15
C THR A 69 -21.71 -23.50 5.40
N ASN A 70 -22.12 -22.71 6.39
CA ASN A 70 -22.67 -23.26 7.61
C ASN A 70 -24.07 -23.86 7.34
N PRO A 71 -24.31 -25.14 7.67
CA PRO A 71 -25.56 -25.84 7.33
C PRO A 71 -26.77 -25.34 8.13
N LYS A 72 -26.58 -24.62 9.24
CA LYS A 72 -27.68 -24.07 10.06
C LYS A 72 -28.12 -22.70 9.59
N THR A 73 -27.17 -21.85 9.20
CA THR A 73 -27.47 -20.47 8.83
C THR A 73 -27.53 -20.27 7.31
N TYR A 74 -27.03 -21.23 6.53
CA TYR A 74 -26.81 -21.09 5.08
C TYR A 74 -25.98 -19.86 4.72
N ARG A 75 -24.99 -19.54 5.57
CA ARG A 75 -24.08 -18.40 5.42
C ARG A 75 -22.64 -18.82 5.60
N ILE A 76 -21.74 -18.07 4.99
CA ILE A 76 -20.31 -18.17 5.22
C ILE A 76 -19.95 -17.28 6.41
N HIS A 77 -19.25 -17.83 7.39
CA HIS A 77 -18.79 -17.11 8.58
C HIS A 77 -17.28 -16.96 8.50
N THR A 78 -16.79 -15.78 8.10
CA THR A 78 -15.36 -15.47 8.09
C THR A 78 -14.88 -15.05 9.48
N SER A 79 -13.59 -15.25 9.74
CA SER A 79 -12.92 -14.80 10.96
C SER A 79 -12.11 -13.53 10.67
N PHE A 80 -12.51 -12.42 11.31
CA PHE A 80 -11.74 -11.17 11.26
C PHE A 80 -10.70 -11.12 12.38
N ASN A 81 -9.44 -10.98 12.03
CA ASN A 81 -8.36 -10.77 12.98
C ASN A 81 -8.11 -9.26 13.15
N GLN A 82 -8.41 -8.75 14.34
CA GLN A 82 -8.26 -7.35 14.71
C GLN A 82 -6.79 -6.94 14.96
N MET A 83 -5.94 -7.91 15.32
CA MET A 83 -4.54 -7.72 15.71
C MET A 83 -3.56 -8.29 14.68
N GLY A 84 -3.99 -8.46 13.42
CA GLY A 84 -3.22 -9.13 12.38
C GLY A 84 -2.23 -8.24 11.63
N ALA A 85 -2.67 -7.07 11.15
CA ALA A 85 -1.85 -6.21 10.28
C ALA A 85 -1.11 -5.11 11.06
N ASP A 86 0.14 -4.83 10.68
CA ASP A 86 0.99 -3.80 11.31
C ASP A 86 0.39 -2.38 11.24
N THR A 87 -0.39 -2.09 10.20
CA THR A 87 -1.09 -0.81 10.01
C THR A 87 -2.41 -0.75 10.76
N GLY A 88 -2.83 -1.83 11.40
CA GLY A 88 -4.09 -1.90 12.14
C GLY A 88 -5.32 -2.18 11.27
N ARG A 89 -5.18 -2.48 9.97
CA ARG A 89 -6.29 -3.02 9.16
C ARG A 89 -6.75 -4.38 9.71
N PHE A 90 -8.02 -4.71 9.53
CA PHE A 90 -8.45 -6.09 9.73
C PHE A 90 -7.77 -6.99 8.70
N SER A 91 -7.42 -8.20 9.10
CA SER A 91 -7.22 -9.31 8.16
C SER A 91 -8.37 -10.30 8.30
N SER A 92 -8.59 -11.12 7.27
CA SER A 92 -9.68 -12.10 7.22
C SER A 92 -9.11 -13.49 6.93
N SER A 93 -9.60 -14.50 7.66
CA SER A 93 -9.29 -15.91 7.44
C SER A 93 -10.55 -16.77 7.48
N ASP A 94 -10.45 -17.97 6.92
CA ASP A 94 -11.48 -19.03 7.02
C ASP A 94 -12.91 -18.62 6.64
N PRO A 95 -13.17 -18.11 5.42
CA PRO A 95 -12.24 -17.83 4.32
C PRO A 95 -11.73 -16.39 4.34
N ASN A 96 -10.64 -16.10 3.60
CA ASN A 96 -10.18 -14.73 3.42
C ASN A 96 -11.07 -13.99 2.41
N MET A 97 -11.97 -13.16 2.94
CA MET A 97 -12.94 -12.37 2.18
C MET A 97 -12.33 -11.11 1.56
N GLN A 98 -11.13 -10.69 1.97
CA GLN A 98 -10.45 -9.52 1.43
C GLN A 98 -9.71 -9.79 0.12
N ASN A 99 -9.34 -11.05 -0.13
CA ASN A 99 -8.58 -11.43 -1.33
C ASN A 99 -9.46 -11.75 -2.55
N ILE A 100 -10.78 -11.55 -2.44
CA ILE A 100 -11.71 -11.80 -3.54
C ILE A 100 -11.42 -10.79 -4.66
N PRO A 101 -11.02 -11.25 -5.86
CA PRO A 101 -10.57 -10.36 -6.93
C PRO A 101 -11.59 -9.27 -7.25
N SER A 102 -11.13 -8.03 -7.37
CA SER A 102 -11.95 -6.87 -7.74
C SER A 102 -12.29 -6.80 -9.22
N HIS A 103 -11.45 -7.40 -10.07
CA HIS A 103 -11.62 -7.39 -11.52
C HIS A 103 -12.46 -8.57 -12.06
N ASN A 104 -12.91 -9.47 -11.17
CA ASN A 104 -13.73 -10.61 -11.56
C ASN A 104 -15.09 -10.53 -10.87
N ASP A 105 -16.00 -9.81 -11.52
CA ASP A 105 -17.33 -9.51 -10.98
C ASP A 105 -18.17 -10.77 -10.76
N GLU A 106 -17.94 -11.84 -11.53
CA GLU A 106 -18.72 -13.07 -11.46
C GLU A 106 -18.62 -13.76 -10.10
N ILE A 107 -17.43 -13.79 -9.50
CA ILE A 107 -17.24 -14.39 -8.17
C ILE A 107 -17.92 -13.57 -7.08
N ARG A 108 -17.86 -12.23 -7.17
CA ARG A 108 -18.52 -11.36 -6.19
C ARG A 108 -20.05 -11.49 -6.29
N LYS A 109 -20.60 -11.66 -7.50
CA LYS A 109 -22.04 -11.88 -7.73
C LYS A 109 -22.60 -13.18 -7.14
N MET A 110 -21.74 -14.11 -6.71
CA MET A 110 -22.17 -15.29 -5.95
C MET A 110 -22.69 -14.94 -4.55
N PHE A 111 -22.26 -13.81 -3.98
CA PHE A 111 -22.69 -13.34 -2.67
C PHE A 111 -23.95 -12.49 -2.82
N ARG A 112 -25.07 -12.97 -2.27
CA ARG A 112 -26.40 -12.35 -2.40
C ARG A 112 -26.94 -11.91 -1.05
N ALA A 113 -27.80 -10.90 -1.08
CA ALA A 113 -28.61 -10.54 0.08
C ALA A 113 -29.54 -11.69 0.47
N SER A 114 -29.94 -11.73 1.74
CA SER A 114 -31.00 -12.62 2.21
C SER A 114 -32.32 -12.36 1.47
N GLU A 115 -33.23 -13.33 1.47
CA GLU A 115 -34.55 -13.17 0.85
C GLU A 115 -35.29 -11.93 1.41
N GLY A 116 -35.86 -11.12 0.51
CA GLY A 116 -36.52 -9.85 0.84
C GLY A 116 -35.58 -8.70 1.28
N HIS A 117 -34.26 -8.93 1.27
CA HIS A 117 -33.24 -7.94 1.60
C HIS A 117 -32.47 -7.50 0.35
N VAL A 118 -31.70 -6.42 0.51
CA VAL A 118 -30.73 -5.91 -0.46
C VAL A 118 -29.39 -5.70 0.25
N LEU A 119 -28.30 -5.77 -0.51
CA LEU A 119 -26.97 -5.38 -0.05
C LEU A 119 -26.80 -3.87 -0.18
N LEU A 120 -26.06 -3.29 0.77
CA LEU A 120 -25.59 -1.93 0.72
C LEU A 120 -24.08 -1.95 0.87
N SER A 121 -23.36 -1.46 -0.14
CA SER A 121 -21.91 -1.27 -0.10
C SER A 121 -21.59 0.22 -0.10
N SER A 122 -20.61 0.61 0.69
CA SER A 122 -20.12 1.98 0.71
C SER A 122 -18.63 2.02 0.98
N ASP A 123 -17.93 2.83 0.19
CA ASP A 123 -16.51 3.13 0.30
C ASP A 123 -16.29 4.63 0.53
N TYR A 124 -15.12 4.97 1.05
CA TYR A 124 -14.72 6.37 1.18
C TYR A 124 -14.10 6.86 -0.12
N SER A 125 -14.69 7.89 -0.72
CA SER A 125 -14.15 8.51 -1.92
C SER A 125 -12.78 9.16 -1.65
N ALA A 126 -11.73 8.53 -2.18
CA ALA A 126 -10.33 8.95 -2.03
C ALA A 126 -9.91 9.11 -0.55
N GLN A 127 -10.17 8.09 0.27
CA GLN A 127 -9.87 8.10 1.71
C GLN A 127 -8.41 8.48 2.03
N GLU A 128 -7.45 7.76 1.46
CA GLU A 128 -6.02 7.96 1.73
C GLU A 128 -5.54 9.36 1.32
N PRO A 129 -5.82 9.87 0.11
CA PRO A 129 -5.52 11.26 -0.27
C PRO A 129 -6.13 12.34 0.65
N ARG A 130 -7.36 12.13 1.14
CA ARG A 130 -8.01 13.05 2.09
C ARG A 130 -7.30 13.04 3.44
N LEU A 131 -6.91 11.87 3.92
CA LEU A 131 -6.11 11.73 5.14
C LEU A 131 -4.73 12.38 4.96
N THR A 132 -4.09 12.22 3.80
CA THR A 132 -2.85 12.93 3.48
C THR A 132 -3.03 14.44 3.57
N ALA A 133 -4.08 15.01 2.96
CA ALA A 133 -4.35 16.45 3.02
C ALA A 133 -4.62 16.94 4.45
N HIS A 134 -5.33 16.14 5.25
CA HIS A 134 -5.56 16.48 6.65
C HIS A 134 -4.28 16.46 7.48
N MET A 135 -3.52 15.37 7.39
CA MET A 135 -2.31 15.17 8.18
C MET A 135 -1.16 16.09 7.75
N SER A 136 -1.12 16.48 6.48
CA SER A 136 -0.14 17.44 5.98
C SER A 136 -0.44 18.88 6.36
N GLY A 137 -1.70 19.19 6.68
CA GLY A 137 -2.13 20.57 6.92
C GLY A 137 -1.97 21.47 5.69
N ASP A 138 -1.77 20.90 4.50
CA ASP A 138 -1.46 21.70 3.31
C ASP A 138 -2.70 22.49 2.86
N GLU A 139 -2.58 23.81 2.89
CA GLU A 139 -3.69 24.73 2.62
C GLU A 139 -4.29 24.53 1.23
N LYS A 140 -3.45 24.26 0.20
CA LYS A 140 -3.94 24.08 -1.17
C LYS A 140 -4.67 22.76 -1.32
N MET A 141 -4.15 21.67 -0.74
CA MET A 141 -4.84 20.38 -0.76
C MET A 141 -6.20 20.49 -0.04
N ILE A 142 -6.23 21.12 1.13
CA ILE A 142 -7.45 21.31 1.91
C ILE A 142 -8.45 22.19 1.16
N ALA A 143 -7.99 23.30 0.57
CA ALA A 143 -8.82 24.20 -0.22
C ALA A 143 -9.42 23.50 -1.46
N ALA A 144 -8.64 22.68 -2.15
CA ALA A 144 -9.12 21.91 -3.30
C ALA A 144 -10.28 20.98 -2.92
N TYR A 145 -10.16 20.25 -1.80
CA TYR A 145 -11.24 19.40 -1.32
C TYR A 145 -12.47 20.19 -0.83
N LYS A 146 -12.28 21.33 -0.16
CA LYS A 146 -13.38 22.21 0.25
C LYS A 146 -14.11 22.84 -0.94
N ALA A 147 -13.41 23.07 -2.05
CA ALA A 147 -13.97 23.57 -3.30
C ALA A 147 -14.60 22.46 -4.17
N GLY A 148 -14.60 21.20 -3.72
CA GLY A 148 -15.13 20.06 -4.49
C GLY A 148 -14.30 19.69 -5.73
N LYS A 149 -13.04 20.15 -5.80
CA LYS A 149 -12.13 19.81 -6.91
C LYS A 149 -11.55 18.42 -6.75
N ASP A 150 -11.20 17.81 -7.88
CA ASP A 150 -10.42 16.56 -7.90
C ASP A 150 -8.94 16.90 -7.71
N LEU A 151 -8.39 16.46 -6.58
CA LEU A 151 -6.98 16.68 -6.22
C LEU A 151 -6.02 16.16 -7.30
N TYR A 152 -6.32 15.03 -7.95
CA TYR A 152 -5.43 14.48 -8.98
C TYR A 152 -5.38 15.37 -10.22
N VAL A 153 -6.50 16.01 -10.56
CA VAL A 153 -6.59 16.95 -11.69
C VAL A 153 -5.85 18.25 -11.35
N GLU A 154 -5.99 18.75 -10.12
CA GLU A 154 -5.25 19.92 -9.65
C GLU A 154 -3.73 19.69 -9.70
N ILE A 155 -3.28 18.50 -9.26
CA ILE A 155 -1.87 18.12 -9.29
C ILE A 155 -1.38 17.92 -10.73
N ALA A 156 -2.20 17.36 -11.61
CA ALA A 156 -1.89 17.26 -13.04
C ALA A 156 -1.74 18.66 -13.66
N SER A 157 -2.66 19.58 -13.38
CA SER A 157 -2.62 20.96 -13.86
C SER A 157 -1.31 21.65 -13.49
N ILE A 158 -0.85 21.48 -12.25
CA ILE A 158 0.43 22.00 -11.77
C ILE A 158 1.63 21.30 -12.43
N ALA A 159 1.61 19.97 -12.47
CA ALA A 159 2.73 19.18 -12.99
C ALA A 159 3.00 19.44 -14.48
N TYR A 160 1.93 19.53 -15.27
CA TYR A 160 1.97 19.73 -16.72
C TYR A 160 1.87 21.21 -17.14
N ASN A 161 1.62 22.13 -16.19
CA ASN A 161 1.40 23.55 -16.44
C ASN A 161 0.28 23.80 -17.48
N LEU A 162 -0.86 23.15 -17.26
CA LEU A 162 -2.05 23.23 -18.11
C LEU A 162 -3.26 23.67 -17.28
N PRO A 163 -4.29 24.30 -17.88
CA PRO A 163 -5.52 24.62 -17.17
C PRO A 163 -6.18 23.38 -16.56
N TYR A 164 -6.81 23.54 -15.40
CA TYR A 164 -7.52 22.47 -14.68
C TYR A 164 -8.50 21.72 -15.60
N ASP A 165 -9.21 22.44 -16.46
CA ASP A 165 -10.22 21.87 -17.35
C ASP A 165 -9.64 20.95 -18.44
N GLU A 166 -8.39 21.18 -18.87
CA GLU A 166 -7.70 20.32 -19.83
C GLU A 166 -7.18 19.02 -19.21
N CYS A 167 -7.15 18.95 -17.88
CA CYS A 167 -6.72 17.78 -17.12
C CYS A 167 -7.90 16.91 -16.64
N LYS A 168 -9.15 17.34 -16.83
CA LYS A 168 -10.35 16.53 -16.51
C LYS A 168 -10.52 15.39 -17.52
N GLU A 169 -11.01 14.23 -17.05
CA GLU A 169 -11.35 13.08 -17.90
C GLU A 169 -12.56 13.37 -18.80
N PHE A 170 -13.50 14.17 -18.31
CA PHE A 170 -14.67 14.63 -19.04
C PHE A 170 -14.59 16.16 -19.16
N ARG A 171 -14.78 16.67 -20.37
CA ARG A 171 -14.95 18.10 -20.61
C ARG A 171 -16.33 18.54 -20.13
N GLU A 172 -16.54 19.85 -20.03
CA GLU A 172 -17.84 20.41 -19.60
C GLU A 172 -18.99 20.07 -20.57
N ASP A 173 -18.68 19.78 -21.83
CA ASP A 173 -19.62 19.31 -22.84
C ASP A 173 -19.96 17.80 -22.73
N GLY A 174 -19.42 17.11 -21.72
CA GLY A 174 -19.61 15.66 -21.52
C GLY A 174 -18.75 14.78 -22.43
N THR A 175 -17.94 15.36 -23.32
CA THR A 175 -17.04 14.58 -24.18
C THR A 175 -15.85 14.05 -23.39
N ARG A 176 -15.42 12.83 -23.74
CA ARG A 176 -14.26 12.19 -23.12
C ARG A 176 -12.97 12.88 -23.60
N ASN A 177 -12.07 13.16 -22.66
CA ASN A 177 -10.74 13.70 -22.89
C ASN A 177 -9.68 12.63 -22.57
N PRO A 178 -9.22 11.84 -23.56
CA PRO A 178 -8.22 10.81 -23.35
C PRO A 178 -6.92 11.35 -22.75
N ASP A 179 -6.45 12.50 -23.23
CA ASP A 179 -5.22 13.14 -22.75
C ASP A 179 -5.37 13.61 -21.29
N GLY A 180 -6.53 14.17 -20.94
CA GLY A 180 -6.86 14.52 -19.56
C GLY A 180 -6.87 13.30 -18.64
N LYS A 181 -7.46 12.20 -19.10
CA LYS A 181 -7.45 10.92 -18.36
C LYS A 181 -6.04 10.41 -18.12
N GLU A 182 -5.17 10.45 -19.14
CA GLU A 182 -3.77 10.03 -19.01
C GLU A 182 -3.01 10.91 -18.01
N ARG A 183 -3.14 12.24 -18.10
CA ARG A 183 -2.52 13.19 -17.17
C ARG A 183 -3.01 13.00 -15.74
N ARG A 184 -4.32 12.78 -15.56
CA ARG A 184 -4.92 12.48 -14.24
C ARG A 184 -4.38 11.16 -13.67
N ASN A 185 -4.25 10.12 -14.50
CA ASN A 185 -3.71 8.83 -14.07
C ASN A 185 -2.22 8.94 -13.69
N ALA A 186 -1.44 9.70 -14.46
CA ALA A 186 -0.06 10.01 -14.13
C ALA A 186 0.05 10.76 -12.79
N ALA A 187 -0.77 11.81 -12.58
CA ALA A 187 -0.83 12.54 -11.32
C ALA A 187 -1.27 11.63 -10.16
N LYS A 188 -2.23 10.73 -10.37
CA LYS A 188 -2.62 9.71 -9.38
C LYS A 188 -1.44 8.82 -8.99
N ALA A 189 -0.66 8.34 -9.95
CA ALA A 189 0.53 7.54 -9.68
C ALA A 189 1.57 8.32 -8.86
N ILE A 190 1.76 9.62 -9.14
CA ILE A 190 2.65 10.50 -8.37
C ILE A 190 2.14 10.69 -6.94
N VAL A 191 0.88 11.07 -6.76
CA VAL A 191 0.28 11.31 -5.43
C VAL A 191 0.33 10.07 -4.59
N LEU A 192 -0.09 8.94 -5.14
CA LEU A 192 -0.03 7.65 -4.46
C LEU A 192 1.43 7.28 -4.19
N GLY A 193 2.34 7.46 -5.14
CA GLY A 193 3.77 7.25 -4.94
C GLY A 193 4.32 8.05 -3.77
N VAL A 194 3.99 9.33 -3.68
CA VAL A 194 4.36 10.23 -2.57
C VAL A 194 3.73 9.76 -1.25
N CYS A 195 2.42 9.44 -1.24
CA CYS A 195 1.72 8.91 -0.06
C CYS A 195 2.30 7.56 0.41
N TYR A 196 2.86 6.77 -0.50
CA TYR A 196 3.49 5.48 -0.22
C TYR A 196 5.00 5.58 0.01
N GLY A 197 5.56 6.79 0.09
CA GLY A 197 6.99 7.00 0.27
C GLY A 197 7.84 6.41 -0.87
N LYS A 198 7.26 6.18 -2.06
CA LYS A 198 8.02 5.69 -3.22
C LYS A 198 9.08 6.72 -3.60
N GLY A 199 10.30 6.24 -3.79
CA GLY A 199 11.38 7.08 -4.34
C GLY A 199 11.10 7.47 -5.79
N VAL A 200 11.69 8.59 -6.22
CA VAL A 200 11.62 9.10 -7.60
C VAL A 200 11.92 8.04 -8.69
N PRO A 201 12.86 7.09 -8.49
CA PRO A 201 13.08 6.02 -9.48
C PRO A 201 11.85 5.14 -9.73
N ALA A 202 11.08 4.81 -8.69
CA ALA A 202 9.85 4.02 -8.82
C ALA A 202 8.73 4.84 -9.45
N ILE A 203 8.63 6.13 -9.10
CA ILE A 203 7.70 7.06 -9.75
C ILE A 203 7.99 7.16 -11.25
N ALA A 204 9.27 7.19 -11.65
CA ALA A 204 9.65 7.24 -13.06
C ALA A 204 9.22 5.99 -13.84
N GLU A 205 9.33 4.81 -13.22
CA GLU A 205 8.88 3.53 -13.79
C GLU A 205 7.35 3.48 -13.91
N ASP A 206 6.62 3.86 -12.86
CA ASP A 206 5.16 3.93 -12.86
C ASP A 206 4.62 4.88 -13.95
N LEU A 207 5.34 5.98 -14.20
CA LEU A 207 4.98 6.98 -15.20
C LEU A 207 5.50 6.67 -16.62
N GLY A 208 6.40 5.69 -16.78
CA GLY A 208 7.07 5.43 -18.06
C GLY A 208 7.92 6.60 -18.57
N VAL A 209 8.42 7.48 -17.68
CA VAL A 209 9.21 8.67 -18.07
C VAL A 209 10.67 8.56 -17.62
N PRO A 210 11.61 9.29 -18.26
CA PRO A 210 12.99 9.34 -17.78
C PRO A 210 13.08 9.85 -16.33
N ARG A 211 14.00 9.29 -15.54
CA ARG A 211 14.20 9.65 -14.12
C ARG A 211 14.33 11.16 -13.89
N LYS A 212 15.02 11.86 -14.79
CA LYS A 212 15.17 13.33 -14.72
C LYS A 212 13.82 14.05 -14.78
N LYS A 213 12.94 13.65 -15.70
CA LYS A 213 11.60 14.22 -15.83
C LYS A 213 10.72 13.90 -14.63
N ALA A 214 10.84 12.69 -14.07
CA ALA A 214 10.14 12.33 -12.83
C ALA A 214 10.59 13.19 -11.64
N GLN A 215 11.90 13.47 -11.53
CA GLN A 215 12.42 14.37 -10.49
C GLN A 215 11.87 15.79 -10.66
N GLU A 216 11.88 16.33 -11.88
CA GLU A 216 11.32 17.66 -12.15
C GLU A 216 9.84 17.76 -11.76
N ILE A 217 9.05 16.72 -12.03
CA ILE A 217 7.63 16.68 -11.64
C ILE A 217 7.52 16.59 -10.11
N TYR A 218 8.30 15.73 -9.47
CA TYR A 218 8.32 15.58 -8.02
C TYR A 218 8.63 16.91 -7.33
N ASP A 219 9.68 17.61 -7.78
CA ASP A 219 10.11 18.88 -7.20
C ASP A 219 9.02 19.96 -7.36
N LYS A 220 8.36 20.04 -8.52
CA LYS A 220 7.24 20.97 -8.75
C LYS A 220 6.06 20.72 -7.81
N VAL A 221 5.73 19.44 -7.57
CA VAL A 221 4.67 19.07 -6.63
C VAL A 221 5.08 19.47 -5.20
N MET A 222 6.30 19.16 -4.77
CA MET A 222 6.76 19.52 -3.42
C MET A 222 6.85 21.03 -3.17
N VAL A 223 7.21 21.81 -4.19
CA VAL A 223 7.18 23.29 -4.13
C VAL A 223 5.75 23.82 -4.06
N SER A 224 4.83 23.16 -4.77
CA SER A 224 3.44 23.59 -4.82
C SER A 224 2.66 23.25 -3.56
N PHE A 225 3.01 22.15 -2.89
CA PHE A 225 2.39 21.61 -1.68
C PHE A 225 3.43 21.53 -0.54
N PRO A 226 3.85 22.68 0.04
CA PRO A 226 4.90 22.70 1.06
C PRO A 226 4.51 21.95 2.34
N GLY A 227 3.22 21.91 2.70
CA GLY A 227 2.75 21.17 3.88
C GLY A 227 2.92 19.66 3.71
N LEU A 228 2.79 19.15 2.48
CA LEU A 228 3.05 17.75 2.16
C LEU A 228 4.52 17.38 2.38
N LYS A 229 5.44 18.23 1.93
CA LYS A 229 6.88 18.03 2.14
C LYS A 229 7.21 18.01 3.64
N GLN A 230 6.73 19.00 4.39
CA GLN A 230 6.96 19.07 5.83
C GLN A 230 6.44 17.83 6.55
N PHE A 231 5.26 17.35 6.18
CA PHE A 231 4.68 16.13 6.73
C PHE A 231 5.51 14.87 6.49
N MET A 232 6.14 14.74 5.33
CA MET A 232 7.05 13.63 5.04
C MET A 232 8.28 13.70 5.94
N GLU A 233 8.92 14.86 6.02
CA GLU A 233 10.10 15.10 6.86
C GLU A 233 9.79 14.87 8.35
N ASP A 234 8.67 15.40 8.84
CA ASP A 234 8.20 15.21 10.22
C ASP A 234 7.90 13.74 10.53
N SER A 235 7.35 12.99 9.56
CA SER A 235 7.09 11.55 9.72
C SER A 235 8.39 10.76 9.87
N GLU A 236 9.40 11.10 9.08
CA GLU A 236 10.72 10.47 9.15
C GLU A 236 11.44 10.83 10.45
N ASN A 237 11.40 12.11 10.84
CA ASN A 237 12.00 12.59 12.09
C ASN A 237 11.32 11.95 13.30
N MET A 238 9.99 11.86 13.32
CA MET A 238 9.25 11.17 14.39
C MET A 238 9.71 9.70 14.54
N ALA A 239 9.89 9.01 13.42
CA ALA A 239 10.35 7.62 13.44
C ALA A 239 11.82 7.49 13.85
N ARG A 240 12.68 8.44 13.47
CA ARG A 240 14.10 8.48 13.84
C ARG A 240 14.29 8.79 15.34
N ASP A 241 13.57 9.79 15.84
CA ASP A 241 13.74 10.28 17.21
C ASP A 241 13.04 9.39 18.24
N TYR A 242 11.82 8.94 17.94
CA TYR A 242 10.98 8.18 18.88
C TYR A 242 10.87 6.68 18.56
N GLY A 243 11.32 6.23 17.38
CA GLY A 243 11.22 4.83 16.96
C GLY A 243 9.81 4.40 16.54
N PHE A 244 8.86 5.31 16.39
CA PHE A 244 7.50 5.03 15.96
C PHE A 244 6.85 6.21 15.23
N VAL A 245 5.76 5.94 14.51
CA VAL A 245 4.89 6.96 13.92
C VAL A 245 3.45 6.80 14.42
N THR A 246 2.66 7.87 14.38
CA THR A 246 1.25 7.88 14.82
C THR A 246 0.25 8.18 13.72
N THR A 247 -0.93 7.55 13.81
CA THR A 247 -2.14 7.88 13.03
C THR A 247 -2.81 9.15 13.57
N VAL A 248 -3.81 9.67 12.84
CA VAL A 248 -4.67 10.80 13.28
C VAL A 248 -5.26 10.55 14.67
N TRP A 249 -5.73 9.32 14.93
CA TRP A 249 -6.36 8.94 16.20
C TRP A 249 -5.38 8.32 17.21
N GLY A 250 -4.07 8.45 16.99
CA GLY A 250 -3.05 8.14 17.99
C GLY A 250 -2.56 6.68 18.04
N ARG A 251 -2.96 5.80 17.10
CA ARG A 251 -2.37 4.46 16.97
C ARG A 251 -0.89 4.60 16.63
N LYS A 252 -0.03 3.85 17.32
CA LYS A 252 1.42 3.82 17.09
C LYS A 252 1.83 2.62 16.23
N ARG A 253 2.64 2.85 15.20
CA ARG A 253 3.40 1.79 14.52
C ARG A 253 4.88 1.99 14.83
N ARG A 254 5.51 0.98 15.44
CA ARG A 254 6.94 0.99 15.73
C ARG A 254 7.75 0.71 14.46
N LEU A 255 8.81 1.47 14.27
CA LEU A 255 9.75 1.37 13.16
C LEU A 255 11.18 1.38 13.74
N PRO A 256 11.58 0.33 14.49
CA PRO A 256 12.87 0.32 15.19
C PRO A 256 14.06 0.47 14.24
N ASN A 257 13.92 0.03 12.99
CA ASN A 257 14.94 0.16 11.96
C ASN A 257 15.30 1.63 11.63
N MET A 258 14.45 2.61 11.96
CA MET A 258 14.76 4.03 11.78
C MET A 258 15.76 4.57 12.80
N GLN A 259 15.98 3.84 13.91
CA GLN A 259 16.94 4.18 14.95
C GLN A 259 18.28 3.45 14.80
N LEU A 260 18.43 2.67 13.72
CA LEU A 260 19.70 2.01 13.42
C LEU A 260 20.70 3.02 12.90
N GLU A 261 21.95 2.89 13.34
CA GLU A 261 23.06 3.58 12.69
C GLU A 261 23.23 3.06 11.26
N PRO A 262 23.52 3.93 10.27
CA PRO A 262 23.69 3.51 8.88
C PRO A 262 24.73 2.40 8.70
N TYR A 263 25.79 2.45 9.51
CA TYR A 263 26.88 1.47 9.52
C TYR A 263 27.21 1.09 10.96
N GLU A 264 27.19 -0.22 11.26
CA GLU A 264 27.70 -0.77 12.51
C GLU A 264 29.08 -1.40 12.26
N PHE A 265 30.02 -1.18 13.18
CA PHE A 265 31.40 -1.65 13.08
C PHE A 265 31.72 -2.55 14.26
N THR A 266 32.23 -3.75 13.98
CA THR A 266 32.65 -4.72 15.01
C THR A 266 33.99 -5.33 14.66
N TYR A 267 34.86 -5.58 15.64
CA TYR A 267 36.07 -6.34 15.39
C TYR A 267 35.77 -7.83 15.22
N ILE A 268 36.44 -8.46 14.25
CA ILE A 268 36.34 -9.90 14.02
C ILE A 268 37.08 -10.61 15.15
N GLY A 269 36.33 -11.22 16.07
CA GLY A 269 36.88 -11.88 17.27
C GLY A 269 36.81 -11.03 18.54
N GLY A 270 36.22 -9.82 18.49
CA GLY A 270 35.98 -8.98 19.67
C GLY A 270 37.18 -8.16 20.15
N VAL A 271 38.33 -8.25 19.47
CA VAL A 271 39.56 -7.50 19.78
C VAL A 271 40.19 -6.92 18.50
N PRO A 272 40.88 -5.77 18.57
CA PRO A 272 41.68 -5.25 17.46
C PRO A 272 42.73 -6.27 16.99
N LYS A 273 43.15 -6.17 15.72
CA LYS A 273 44.13 -7.09 15.13
C LYS A 273 45.52 -7.01 15.77
N ASP A 274 45.85 -5.86 16.34
CA ASP A 274 47.13 -5.57 16.99
C ASP A 274 47.05 -5.68 18.53
N PHE A 275 45.97 -6.23 19.08
CA PHE A 275 45.77 -6.40 20.52
C PHE A 275 46.75 -7.42 21.10
N ASP A 276 47.59 -6.99 22.04
CA ASP A 276 48.54 -7.86 22.76
C ASP A 276 48.09 -8.06 24.22
N PRO A 277 47.51 -9.23 24.57
CA PRO A 277 46.96 -9.49 25.90
C PRO A 277 48.03 -9.55 27.02
N LEU A 278 49.32 -9.38 26.71
CA LEU A 278 50.41 -9.33 27.69
C LEU A 278 50.85 -7.90 28.06
N PHE A 279 50.50 -6.89 27.24
CA PHE A 279 51.00 -5.51 27.40
C PHE A 279 49.91 -4.43 27.32
N ASP A 280 48.72 -4.77 26.79
CA ASP A 280 47.55 -3.89 26.82
C ASP A 280 46.80 -4.15 28.14
N ASP A 281 47.03 -3.29 29.15
CA ASP A 281 46.51 -3.44 30.52
C ASP A 281 44.97 -3.55 30.57
N GLU A 282 44.47 -4.59 31.24
CA GLU A 282 43.03 -4.79 31.52
C GLU A 282 42.42 -3.67 32.40
N ASP A 283 43.25 -2.86 33.07
CA ASP A 283 42.82 -1.89 34.10
C ASP A 283 42.42 -0.50 33.57
N GLU A 284 42.58 -0.20 32.26
CA GLU A 284 42.11 1.06 31.65
C GLU A 284 40.88 0.92 30.74
N PHE A 285 40.40 -0.31 30.50
CA PHE A 285 39.24 -0.56 29.66
C PHE A 285 38.07 -1.14 30.47
N ASP A 286 36.98 -0.37 30.52
CA ASP A 286 35.64 -0.79 30.97
C ASP A 286 35.31 -2.18 30.40
N ASP A 287 34.70 -3.07 31.19
CA ASP A 287 34.33 -4.49 30.91
C ASP A 287 33.37 -4.68 29.70
N GLY A 288 33.24 -3.66 28.84
CA GLY A 288 32.50 -3.67 27.59
C GLY A 288 33.29 -4.27 26.43
N PRO A 289 32.60 -4.79 25.39
CA PRO A 289 33.26 -5.23 24.17
C PRO A 289 34.08 -4.10 23.55
N LEU A 290 35.34 -4.37 23.17
CA LEU A 290 36.21 -3.39 22.50
C LEU A 290 35.52 -2.86 21.24
N GLU A 291 35.05 -1.62 21.30
CA GLU A 291 34.45 -0.95 20.16
C GLU A 291 35.53 -0.47 19.19
N VAL A 292 35.21 -0.49 17.90
CA VAL A 292 36.08 0.11 16.88
C VAL A 292 36.24 1.60 17.16
N ASP A 293 37.47 2.11 17.09
CA ASP A 293 37.75 3.51 17.36
C ASP A 293 36.96 4.46 16.43
N GLU A 294 36.53 5.61 16.96
CA GLU A 294 35.70 6.57 16.23
C GLU A 294 36.39 7.13 14.97
N ALA A 295 37.73 7.25 14.96
CA ALA A 295 38.46 7.75 13.80
C ALA A 295 38.40 6.74 12.63
N THR A 296 38.55 5.45 12.91
CA THR A 296 38.42 4.38 11.93
C THR A 296 36.98 4.21 11.46
N LYS A 297 35.99 4.27 12.37
CA LYS A 297 34.56 4.32 12.03
C LYS A 297 34.32 5.46 11.02
N GLN A 298 34.73 6.69 11.33
CA GLN A 298 34.54 7.85 10.45
C GLN A 298 35.30 7.74 9.12
N ARG A 299 36.50 7.14 9.10
CA ARG A 299 37.24 6.89 7.85
C ARG A 299 36.41 6.04 6.89
N TYR A 300 35.84 4.94 7.38
CA TYR A 300 35.03 4.06 6.54
C TYR A 300 33.67 4.65 6.19
N ILE A 301 32.99 5.33 7.12
CA ILE A 301 31.72 6.03 6.86
C ILE A 301 31.90 7.03 5.71
N ASN A 302 32.96 7.84 5.75
CA ASN A 302 33.24 8.83 4.71
C ASN A 302 33.46 8.20 3.32
N VAL A 303 34.16 7.07 3.25
CA VAL A 303 34.38 6.36 1.98
C VAL A 303 33.08 5.70 1.51
N LEU A 304 32.34 5.04 2.40
CA LEU A 304 31.08 4.37 2.07
C LEU A 304 29.98 5.34 1.61
N ASN A 305 29.90 6.54 2.20
CA ASN A 305 28.95 7.57 1.81
C ASN A 305 29.27 8.22 0.46
N ARG A 306 30.56 8.25 0.06
CA ARG A 306 30.99 8.79 -1.26
C ARG A 306 30.76 7.80 -2.41
N THR A 307 30.63 6.52 -2.09
CA THR A 307 30.48 5.45 -3.08
C THR A 307 29.02 5.13 -3.33
N TYR A 308 28.55 5.28 -4.57
CA TYR A 308 27.16 4.97 -4.95
C TYR A 308 26.97 3.55 -5.48
N SER A 309 28.03 2.92 -6.03
CA SER A 309 27.93 1.58 -6.62
C SER A 309 27.94 0.49 -5.56
N ARG A 310 26.95 -0.42 -5.64
CA ARG A 310 26.87 -1.59 -4.74
C ARG A 310 28.13 -2.46 -4.81
N LYS A 311 28.71 -2.64 -6.00
CA LYS A 311 29.94 -3.45 -6.18
C LYS A 311 31.15 -2.82 -5.48
N GLU A 312 31.28 -1.50 -5.56
CA GLU A 312 32.38 -0.77 -4.93
C GLU A 312 32.24 -0.75 -3.40
N LYS A 313 31.01 -0.63 -2.87
CA LYS A 313 30.74 -0.78 -1.44
C LYS A 313 31.17 -2.17 -0.92
N GLU A 314 30.92 -3.23 -1.68
CA GLU A 314 31.37 -4.58 -1.31
C GLU A 314 32.89 -4.73 -1.32
N VAL A 315 33.60 -4.06 -2.23
CA VAL A 315 35.07 -4.00 -2.21
C VAL A 315 35.59 -3.30 -0.96
N ILE A 316 34.97 -2.21 -0.54
CA ILE A 316 35.33 -1.48 0.69
C ILE A 316 35.09 -2.35 1.93
N LYS A 317 33.94 -3.04 1.99
CA LYS A 317 33.64 -4.00 3.07
C LYS A 317 34.64 -5.15 3.11
N ALA A 318 35.06 -5.67 1.96
CA ALA A 318 36.08 -6.71 1.88
C ALA A 318 37.44 -6.21 2.37
N LYS A 319 37.80 -4.95 2.07
CA LYS A 319 39.02 -4.32 2.58
C LYS A 319 38.98 -4.17 4.11
N ALA A 320 37.88 -3.66 4.66
CA ALA A 320 37.67 -3.57 6.10
C ALA A 320 37.77 -4.93 6.79
N LYS A 321 37.20 -5.97 6.17
CA LYS A 321 37.29 -7.34 6.67
C LYS A 321 38.72 -7.85 6.76
N ASN A 322 39.59 -7.50 5.80
CA ASN A 322 41.01 -7.85 5.83
C ASN A 322 41.79 -7.07 6.92
N GLU A 323 41.32 -5.88 7.26
CA GLU A 323 41.79 -5.06 8.38
C GLU A 323 41.21 -5.54 9.74
N GLY A 324 40.42 -6.62 9.76
CA GLY A 324 39.86 -7.21 10.99
C GLY A 324 38.53 -6.59 11.44
N ILE A 325 37.90 -5.76 10.60
CA ILE A 325 36.67 -5.04 10.93
C ILE A 325 35.51 -5.55 10.09
N LEU A 326 34.43 -5.97 10.75
CA LEU A 326 33.16 -6.30 10.13
C LEU A 326 32.27 -5.05 10.09
N ILE A 327 31.88 -4.66 8.87
CA ILE A 327 30.95 -3.55 8.63
C ILE A 327 29.58 -4.12 8.26
N LYS A 328 28.57 -3.83 9.08
CA LYS A 328 27.17 -4.13 8.78
C LYS A 328 26.49 -2.87 8.25
N ASP A 329 25.87 -3.00 7.08
CA ASP A 329 25.24 -1.91 6.33
C ASP A 329 23.73 -1.98 6.53
N ASN A 330 23.20 -1.05 7.33
CA ASN A 330 21.79 -0.99 7.67
C ASN A 330 21.00 -0.10 6.70
N GLY A 331 21.64 0.50 5.69
CA GLY A 331 21.00 1.46 4.79
C GLY A 331 19.75 0.92 4.08
N GLY A 332 19.73 -0.38 3.76
CA GLY A 332 18.55 -1.04 3.18
C GLY A 332 17.36 -1.10 4.15
N TYR A 333 17.62 -1.46 5.41
CA TYR A 333 16.58 -1.53 6.46
C TYR A 333 16.04 -0.15 6.81
N ILE A 334 16.93 0.85 6.92
CA ILE A 334 16.54 2.24 7.14
C ILE A 334 15.69 2.72 5.97
N ALA A 335 16.14 2.54 4.72
CA ALA A 335 15.39 2.97 3.54
C ALA A 335 14.03 2.27 3.41
N GLU A 336 13.91 1.00 3.81
CA GLU A 336 12.62 0.33 3.91
C GLU A 336 11.72 0.96 4.97
N ALA A 337 12.24 1.21 6.17
CA ALA A 337 11.49 1.82 7.25
C ALA A 337 11.08 3.28 6.93
N THR A 338 11.92 4.05 6.25
CA THR A 338 11.62 5.40 5.73
C THR A 338 10.39 5.36 4.82
N ARG A 339 10.35 4.44 3.86
CA ARG A 339 9.18 4.25 2.96
C ARG A 339 7.91 3.91 3.75
N GLN A 340 8.06 3.14 4.82
CA GLN A 340 6.94 2.77 5.68
C GLN A 340 6.43 3.93 6.54
N CYS A 341 7.24 4.95 6.87
CA CYS A 341 6.85 6.02 7.81
C CYS A 341 5.54 6.72 7.38
N VAL A 342 5.54 7.30 6.18
CA VAL A 342 4.39 8.04 5.65
C VAL A 342 3.20 7.10 5.39
N ASN A 343 3.47 5.96 4.75
CA ASN A 343 2.46 4.96 4.43
C ASN A 343 1.70 4.48 5.67
N SER A 344 2.42 4.23 6.76
CA SER A 344 1.84 3.72 8.02
C SER A 344 0.88 4.70 8.65
N ARG A 345 1.23 5.99 8.63
CA ARG A 345 0.39 7.05 9.18
C ARG A 345 -0.90 7.15 8.39
N ILE A 346 -0.82 7.14 7.06
CA ILE A 346 -1.99 7.26 6.18
C ILE A 346 -2.86 6.01 6.23
N GLN A 347 -2.29 4.82 5.95
CA GLN A 347 -3.05 3.56 5.93
C GLN A 347 -3.60 3.19 7.30
N GLY A 348 -2.86 3.49 8.37
CA GLY A 348 -3.33 3.27 9.73
C GLY A 348 -4.46 4.22 10.11
N SER A 349 -4.40 5.48 9.69
CA SER A 349 -5.51 6.42 9.89
C SER A 349 -6.74 5.99 9.10
N ALA A 350 -6.58 5.48 7.88
CA ALA A 350 -7.69 4.90 7.10
C ALA A 350 -8.33 3.71 7.83
N ALA A 351 -7.52 2.81 8.40
CA ALA A 351 -8.01 1.69 9.20
C ALA A 351 -8.75 2.15 10.47
N ASP A 352 -8.24 3.18 11.15
CA ASP A 352 -8.88 3.76 12.34
C ASP A 352 -10.23 4.39 11.98
N GLN A 353 -10.29 5.19 10.90
CA GLN A 353 -11.53 5.80 10.39
C GLN A 353 -12.58 4.75 10.04
N THR A 354 -12.22 3.69 9.34
CA THR A 354 -13.14 2.60 8.99
C THR A 354 -13.66 1.89 10.25
N LYS A 355 -12.80 1.64 11.25
CA LYS A 355 -13.22 1.06 12.53
C LYS A 355 -14.15 1.98 13.32
N LEU A 356 -13.89 3.28 13.34
CA LEU A 356 -14.77 4.26 13.97
C LEU A 356 -16.15 4.26 13.30
N ALA A 357 -16.19 4.23 11.97
CA ALA A 357 -17.45 4.10 11.23
C ALA A 357 -18.19 2.82 11.60
N MET A 358 -17.52 1.67 11.65
CA MET A 358 -18.11 0.40 12.07
C MET A 358 -18.71 0.47 13.49
N ILE A 359 -18.04 1.17 14.43
CA ILE A 359 -18.57 1.37 15.79
C ILE A 359 -19.83 2.23 15.76
N LEU A 360 -19.81 3.34 15.01
CA LEU A 360 -20.99 4.22 14.88
C LEU A 360 -22.17 3.47 14.27
N ILE A 361 -21.94 2.74 13.17
CA ILE A 361 -22.94 1.91 12.49
C ILE A 361 -23.46 0.81 13.40
N GLY A 362 -22.56 0.08 14.06
CA GLY A 362 -22.92 -1.03 14.96
C GLY A 362 -23.69 -0.59 16.20
N ASN A 363 -23.55 0.66 16.62
CA ASN A 363 -24.26 1.23 17.77
C ASN A 363 -25.51 2.02 17.40
N ASP A 364 -25.73 2.35 16.12
CA ASP A 364 -26.86 3.15 15.68
C ASP A 364 -28.19 2.39 15.87
N LYS A 365 -29.08 2.99 16.67
CA LYS A 365 -30.40 2.39 16.98
C LYS A 365 -31.32 2.38 15.76
N LYS A 366 -31.27 3.44 14.96
CA LYS A 366 -32.15 3.62 13.82
C LYS A 366 -31.87 2.58 12.73
N LEU A 367 -30.60 2.33 12.42
CA LEU A 367 -30.19 1.24 11.51
C LEU A 367 -30.69 -0.12 12.01
N LYS A 368 -30.60 -0.40 13.31
CA LYS A 368 -31.11 -1.66 13.89
C LYS A 368 -32.63 -1.78 13.76
N GLU A 369 -33.38 -0.70 14.03
CA GLU A 369 -34.84 -0.65 13.85
C GLU A 369 -35.24 -0.83 12.39
N LEU A 370 -34.46 -0.29 11.46
CA LEU A 370 -34.64 -0.47 10.02
C LEU A 370 -34.21 -1.87 9.53
N GLY A 371 -33.67 -2.72 10.40
CA GLY A 371 -33.27 -4.09 10.09
C GLY A 371 -31.92 -4.21 9.38
N PHE A 372 -31.09 -3.16 9.41
CA PHE A 372 -29.75 -3.20 8.82
C PHE A 372 -28.80 -4.08 9.66
N ARG A 373 -27.96 -4.84 8.97
CA ARG A 373 -26.90 -5.66 9.54
C ARG A 373 -25.61 -5.43 8.78
N LEU A 374 -24.56 -5.01 9.49
CA LEU A 374 -23.21 -4.97 8.93
C LEU A 374 -22.70 -6.41 8.74
N LEU A 375 -22.23 -6.74 7.54
CA LEU A 375 -21.84 -8.10 7.16
C LEU A 375 -20.34 -8.27 6.98
N LEU A 376 -19.71 -7.35 6.25
CA LEU A 376 -18.34 -7.50 5.78
C LEU A 376 -17.63 -6.15 5.73
N THR A 377 -16.32 -6.19 5.95
CA THR A 377 -15.41 -5.09 5.60
C THR A 377 -14.32 -5.62 4.68
N VAL A 378 -14.16 -4.98 3.53
CA VAL A 378 -13.15 -5.31 2.52
C VAL A 378 -12.31 -4.05 2.30
N HIS A 379 -11.10 -4.05 2.86
CA HIS A 379 -10.27 -2.84 2.92
C HIS A 379 -10.99 -1.69 3.63
N ASP A 380 -11.39 -0.67 2.88
CA ASP A 380 -12.14 0.52 3.32
C ASP A 380 -13.64 0.47 2.95
N GLU A 381 -14.07 -0.54 2.20
CA GLU A 381 -15.47 -0.81 1.87
C GLU A 381 -16.18 -1.48 3.06
N LEU A 382 -17.36 -0.97 3.40
CA LEU A 382 -18.28 -1.55 4.37
C LEU A 382 -19.52 -2.07 3.65
N ILE A 383 -19.87 -3.32 3.91
CA ILE A 383 -21.00 -4.00 3.26
C ILE A 383 -21.97 -4.47 4.33
N GLY A 384 -23.24 -4.15 4.15
CA GLY A 384 -24.33 -4.64 4.99
C GLY A 384 -25.53 -5.12 4.18
N GLU A 385 -26.56 -5.60 4.87
CA GLU A 385 -27.85 -5.91 4.27
C GLU A 385 -29.00 -5.31 5.07
N CYS A 386 -30.10 -4.96 4.41
CA CYS A 386 -31.35 -4.56 5.06
C CYS A 386 -32.59 -4.98 4.24
N PRO A 387 -33.80 -4.99 4.84
CA PRO A 387 -35.04 -5.20 4.09
C PRO A 387 -35.18 -4.21 2.92
N LYS A 388 -35.57 -4.68 1.74
CA LYS A 388 -35.66 -3.87 0.50
C LYS A 388 -36.49 -2.59 0.68
N LYS A 389 -37.60 -2.68 1.42
CA LYS A 389 -38.50 -1.55 1.72
C LYS A 389 -37.84 -0.39 2.49
N ASN A 390 -36.75 -0.64 3.21
CA ASN A 390 -36.06 0.36 4.04
C ASN A 390 -34.76 0.86 3.38
N ALA A 391 -34.43 0.38 2.18
CA ALA A 391 -33.10 0.54 1.60
C ALA A 391 -32.65 2.00 1.44
N LYS A 392 -33.57 2.89 1.04
CA LYS A 392 -33.28 4.33 0.90
C LYS A 392 -32.88 4.99 2.22
N GLU A 393 -33.73 4.83 3.25
CA GLU A 393 -33.48 5.41 4.57
C GLU A 393 -32.23 4.82 5.22
N VAL A 394 -31.99 3.51 5.03
CA VAL A 394 -30.77 2.84 5.48
C VAL A 394 -29.55 3.38 4.76
N ALA A 395 -29.59 3.56 3.44
CA ALA A 395 -28.48 4.08 2.64
C ALA A 395 -28.09 5.49 3.10
N GLU A 396 -29.05 6.40 3.25
CA GLU A 396 -28.82 7.76 3.72
C GLU A 396 -28.19 7.78 5.13
N ARG A 397 -28.74 6.99 6.06
CA ARG A 397 -28.21 6.90 7.43
C ARG A 397 -26.83 6.27 7.48
N PHE A 398 -26.59 5.23 6.67
CA PHE A 398 -25.31 4.54 6.58
C PHE A 398 -24.22 5.48 6.05
N ALA A 399 -24.47 6.19 4.94
CA ALA A 399 -23.56 7.20 4.39
C ALA A 399 -23.25 8.30 5.42
N HIS A 400 -24.28 8.81 6.11
CA HIS A 400 -24.13 9.83 7.14
C HIS A 400 -23.20 9.36 8.26
N LEU A 401 -23.36 8.14 8.78
CA LEU A 401 -22.54 7.62 9.87
C LEU A 401 -21.08 7.40 9.46
N MET A 402 -20.82 7.05 8.18
CA MET A 402 -19.46 7.00 7.66
C MET A 402 -18.84 8.39 7.58
N VAL A 403 -19.55 9.39 7.06
CA VAL A 403 -19.05 10.77 7.04
C VAL A 403 -18.83 11.31 8.47
N GLU A 404 -19.73 11.01 9.40
CA GLU A 404 -19.62 11.38 10.82
C GLU A 404 -18.35 10.81 11.49
N ALA A 405 -17.91 9.61 11.11
CA ALA A 405 -16.68 9.01 11.61
C ALA A 405 -15.42 9.81 11.25
N ALA A 406 -15.52 10.69 10.26
CA ALA A 406 -14.44 11.50 9.73
C ALA A 406 -14.60 13.00 10.03
N LYS A 407 -15.53 13.37 10.93
CA LYS A 407 -15.85 14.78 11.23
C LYS A 407 -14.69 15.61 11.76
N ASP A 408 -13.70 14.96 12.38
CA ASP A 408 -12.52 15.62 12.95
C ASP A 408 -11.48 15.97 11.86
N LEU A 409 -11.68 15.51 10.62
CA LEU A 409 -10.79 15.83 9.51
C LEU A 409 -11.03 17.27 9.01
N SER A 410 -9.95 17.92 8.59
CA SER A 410 -9.98 19.28 8.03
C SER A 410 -10.51 19.34 6.60
N VAL A 411 -10.74 18.18 5.99
CA VAL A 411 -11.28 18.01 4.64
C VAL A 411 -12.63 17.29 4.70
N PRO A 412 -13.61 17.66 3.87
CA PRO A 412 -14.88 16.96 3.84
C PRO A 412 -14.67 15.52 3.39
N SER A 413 -15.27 14.55 4.08
CA SER A 413 -15.36 13.17 3.60
C SER A 413 -16.59 12.99 2.72
N LYS A 414 -16.49 12.07 1.74
CA LYS A 414 -17.59 11.69 0.86
C LYS A 414 -17.68 10.17 0.84
N CYS A 415 -18.91 9.67 0.98
CA CYS A 415 -19.26 8.26 0.81
C CYS A 415 -20.46 8.19 -0.11
N ASP A 416 -20.39 7.31 -1.10
CA ASP A 416 -21.53 6.94 -1.93
C ASP A 416 -21.98 5.53 -1.50
N VAL A 417 -23.29 5.27 -1.49
CA VAL A 417 -23.84 3.95 -1.11
C VAL A 417 -24.49 3.34 -2.33
N GLU A 418 -24.02 2.17 -2.72
CA GLU A 418 -24.62 1.38 -3.78
C GLU A 418 -25.56 0.34 -3.16
N VAL A 419 -26.75 0.19 -3.75
CA VAL A 419 -27.75 -0.78 -3.31
C VAL A 419 -27.95 -1.82 -4.40
N THR A 420 -27.73 -3.09 -4.07
CA THR A 420 -27.74 -4.19 -5.06
C THR A 420 -28.39 -5.46 -4.49
N GLU A 421 -28.79 -6.40 -5.35
CA GLU A 421 -29.27 -7.72 -4.90
C GLU A 421 -28.13 -8.70 -4.59
N CYS A 422 -26.98 -8.47 -5.22
CA CYS A 422 -25.76 -9.25 -5.07
C CYS A 422 -24.55 -8.34 -5.11
N TRP A 423 -23.43 -8.78 -4.54
CA TRP A 423 -22.24 -7.94 -4.42
C TRP A 423 -21.67 -7.64 -5.82
N TYR A 424 -21.45 -6.36 -6.14
CA TYR A 424 -21.11 -5.87 -7.49
C TYR A 424 -22.16 -6.24 -8.57
N GLY A 425 -23.43 -6.38 -8.16
CA GLY A 425 -24.57 -6.47 -9.06
C GLY A 425 -24.95 -5.11 -9.65
N GLU A 426 -25.93 -5.11 -10.55
CA GLU A 426 -26.50 -3.86 -11.07
C GLU A 426 -27.15 -3.05 -9.93
N PRO A 427 -26.85 -1.74 -9.81
CA PRO A 427 -27.49 -0.87 -8.84
C PRO A 427 -29.00 -0.84 -9.02
N LEU A 428 -29.73 -1.02 -7.92
CA LEU A 428 -31.17 -0.86 -7.90
C LEU A 428 -31.51 0.63 -7.89
N GLN A 429 -32.39 1.05 -8.80
CA GLN A 429 -33.06 2.34 -8.63
C GLN A 429 -34.03 2.21 -7.46
N LEU A 430 -33.79 3.00 -6.42
CA LEU A 430 -34.71 3.13 -5.31
C LEU A 430 -35.80 4.10 -5.73
N ASP A 431 -37.03 3.60 -5.86
CA ASP A 431 -38.20 4.46 -6.07
C ASP A 431 -38.31 5.49 -4.92
N GLU A 432 -38.74 6.72 -5.23
CA GLU A 432 -38.76 7.86 -4.31
C GLU A 432 -39.50 7.63 -2.98
#